data_AF-A0A095ZFH7-F1
#
_entry.id   AF-A0A095ZFH7-F1
#
_cell.length_a   1.000
_cell.length_b   1.000
_cell.length_c   1.000
_cell.angle_alpha   90.00
_cell.angle_beta   90.00
_cell.angle_gamma   90.00
#
_symmetry.space_group_name_H-M   'P 1'
#
loop_
_entity.id
_entity.type
_entity.pdbx_description
1 polymer ?
#
loop_
_entity_poly.entity_id
_entity_poly.type
_entity_poly.pdbx_seq_one_letter_code
_entity_poly.pdbx_strand_id
1 'polypeptide(L)' 'MSTVPEPYMTGPEICEYLRIDASQLSRMARREVNRLPATKHLGMGWRARRTDLDAWMTRQEVAA' A
#
# COMPACT_ATOMS: atom_id res chain seq x y z
N MET A 1 -11.65 -20.36 11.74
CA MET A 1 -11.32 -18.92 11.70
C MET A 1 -11.92 -18.34 10.43
N SER A 2 -13.03 -17.62 10.53
CA SER A 2 -13.63 -16.96 9.36
C SER A 2 -12.80 -15.72 9.05
N THR A 3 -11.89 -15.82 8.08
CA THR A 3 -11.12 -14.67 7.58
C THR A 3 -12.08 -13.77 6.82
N VAL A 4 -12.71 -12.84 7.51
CA VAL A 4 -13.43 -11.74 6.86
C VAL A 4 -12.41 -11.06 5.94
N PRO A 5 -12.63 -11.01 4.61
CA PRO A 5 -11.69 -10.36 3.73
C PRO A 5 -11.58 -8.90 4.14
N GLU A 6 -10.38 -8.48 4.53
CA GLU A 6 -10.15 -7.09 4.88
C GLU A 6 -10.47 -6.22 3.65
N PRO A 7 -11.24 -5.12 3.83
CA PRO A 7 -11.55 -4.24 2.72
C PRO A 7 -10.27 -3.63 2.16
N TYR A 8 -10.20 -3.55 0.83
CA TYR A 8 -9.11 -2.87 0.14
C TYR A 8 -9.21 -1.36 0.39
N MET A 9 -8.10 -0.77 0.83
CA MET A 9 -7.94 0.69 0.90
C MET A 9 -7.80 1.27 -0.49
N THR A 10 -8.38 2.44 -0.70
CA THR A 10 -8.28 3.27 -1.90
C THR A 10 -6.99 4.08 -1.92
N GLY A 11 -6.62 4.62 -3.09
CA GLY A 11 -5.43 5.48 -3.23
C GLY A 11 -5.36 6.61 -2.20
N PRO A 12 -6.44 7.41 -2.00
CA PRO A 12 -6.49 8.41 -0.94
C PRO A 12 -6.28 7.84 0.46
N GLU A 13 -6.96 6.75 0.82
CA GLU A 13 -6.81 6.12 2.14
C GLU A 13 -5.39 5.61 2.36
N ILE A 14 -4.73 5.06 1.33
CA ILE A 14 -3.33 4.63 1.41
C ILE A 14 -2.40 5.84 1.65
N CYS A 15 -2.66 6.95 0.97
CA CYS A 15 -1.89 8.19 1.14
C CYS A 15 -2.01 8.72 2.58
N GLU A 16 -3.23 8.76 3.12
CA GLU A 16 -3.49 9.17 4.50
C GLU A 16 -2.81 8.22 5.50
N TYR A 17 -2.91 6.91 5.26
CA TYR A 17 -2.36 5.89 6.15
C TYR A 17 -0.84 5.96 6.25
N LEU A 18 -0.16 6.05 5.11
CA LEU A 18 1.30 6.10 5.04
C LEU A 18 1.85 7.52 5.21
N ARG A 19 0.97 8.54 5.30
CA ARG A 19 1.31 9.97 5.33
C ARG A 19 2.20 10.39 4.16
N ILE A 20 1.81 9.96 2.96
CA ILE A 20 2.49 10.28 1.70
C ILE A 20 1.51 10.94 0.71
N ASP A 21 2.04 11.58 -0.32
CA ASP A 21 1.22 12.09 -1.42
C ASP A 21 1.02 11.07 -2.57
N ALA A 22 0.11 11.37 -3.49
CA ALA A 22 -0.22 10.47 -4.61
C ALA A 22 0.94 10.24 -5.61
N SER A 23 1.87 11.20 -5.73
CA SER A 23 3.08 11.07 -6.53
C SER A 23 4.07 10.10 -5.85
N GLN A 24 4.26 10.24 -4.54
CA GLN A 24 5.04 9.32 -3.73
C GLN A 24 4.46 7.90 -3.77
N LEU A 25 3.14 7.75 -3.61
CA LEU A 25 2.45 6.47 -3.75
C LEU A 25 2.78 5.80 -5.09
N SER A 26 2.60 6.53 -6.20
CA SER A 26 2.86 6.01 -7.54
C SER A 26 4.34 5.68 -7.77
N ARG A 27 5.25 6.49 -7.20
CA ARG A 27 6.69 6.25 -7.26
C ARG A 27 7.08 4.98 -6.48
N MET A 28 6.57 4.82 -5.26
CA MET A 28 6.89 3.69 -4.37
C MET A 28 6.31 2.36 -4.88
N ALA A 29 5.11 2.39 -5.45
CA ALA A 29 4.48 1.22 -6.07
C ALA A 29 5.16 0.78 -7.38
N ARG A 30 5.97 1.64 -8.00
CA ARG A 30 6.74 1.33 -9.22
C ARG A 30 8.21 0.93 -8.96
N ARG A 31 8.69 1.00 -7.72
CA ARG A 31 10.08 0.61 -7.41
C ARG A 31 10.30 -0.87 -7.67
N GLU A 32 11.53 -1.24 -8.02
CA GLU A 32 11.96 -2.63 -8.18
C GLU A 32 12.31 -3.25 -6.83
N VAL A 33 12.93 -2.46 -5.95
CA VAL A 33 13.30 -2.86 -4.58
C VAL A 33 12.34 -2.22 -3.58
N ASN A 34 11.91 -2.99 -2.58
CA ASN A 34 11.00 -2.53 -1.52
C ASN A 34 9.71 -1.89 -2.05
N ARG A 35 9.15 -2.49 -3.11
CA ARG A 35 7.93 -2.02 -3.75
C ARG A 35 6.78 -1.98 -2.75
N LEU A 36 6.03 -0.87 -2.75
CA LEU A 36 4.80 -0.75 -1.98
C LEU A 36 3.77 -1.78 -2.49
N PRO A 37 3.11 -2.58 -1.62
CA PRO A 37 2.15 -3.59 -2.02
C PRO A 37 0.78 -2.97 -2.37
N ALA A 38 0.79 -2.04 -3.33
CA ALA A 38 -0.39 -1.42 -3.90
C ALA A 38 -0.51 -1.79 -5.38
N THR A 39 -1.71 -2.15 -5.81
CA THR A 39 -2.03 -2.51 -7.19
C THR A 39 -2.88 -1.43 -7.84
N LYS A 40 -2.58 -1.07 -9.10
CA LYS A 40 -3.37 -0.10 -9.85
C LYS A 40 -4.52 -0.81 -10.58
N HIS A 41 -5.75 -0.48 -10.22
CA HIS A 41 -6.96 -0.95 -10.88
C HIS A 41 -7.42 0.08 -11.91
N LEU A 42 -7.72 -0.38 -13.13
CA LEU A 42 -8.25 0.46 -14.21
C LEU A 42 -9.58 1.10 -13.76
N GLY A 43 -9.71 2.41 -13.93
CA GLY A 43 -10.90 3.18 -13.53
C GLY A 43 -11.07 3.41 -12.01
N MET A 44 -10.35 2.70 -11.15
CA MET A 44 -10.51 2.79 -9.69
C MET A 44 -9.29 3.36 -8.94
N GLY A 45 -8.13 3.43 -9.61
CA GLY A 45 -6.89 3.92 -9.02
C GLY A 45 -6.15 2.86 -8.19
N TRP A 46 -5.31 3.30 -7.26
CA TRP A 46 -4.53 2.39 -6.41
C TRP A 46 -5.39 1.69 -5.37
N ARG A 47 -5.08 0.42 -5.09
CA ARG A 47 -5.69 -0.39 -4.04
C ARG A 47 -4.64 -1.20 -3.29
N ALA A 48 -4.79 -1.34 -1.98
CA ALA A 48 -3.92 -2.15 -1.13
C ALA A 48 -4.70 -2.71 0.06
N ARG A 49 -4.25 -3.82 0.62
CA ARG A 49 -4.76 -4.29 1.92
C ARG A 49 -3.96 -3.65 3.02
N ARG A 50 -4.62 -3.31 4.12
CA ARG A 50 -3.96 -2.71 5.28
C ARG A 50 -2.86 -3.62 5.84
N THR A 51 -3.15 -4.91 6.02
CA THR A 51 -2.18 -5.92 6.48
C THR A 51 -0.93 -6.02 5.61
N ASP A 52 -1.08 -5.90 4.28
CA ASP A 52 0.08 -5.89 3.37
C ASP A 52 0.92 -4.63 3.57
N LEU A 53 0.29 -3.47 3.76
CA LEU A 53 0.98 -2.21 4.06
C LEU A 53 1.72 -2.27 5.40
N ASP A 54 1.09 -2.84 6.43
CA ASP A 54 1.69 -3.03 7.75
C ASP A 54 2.92 -3.92 7.68
N ALA A 55 2.80 -5.10 7.03
CA ALA A 55 3.92 -6.00 6.84
C ALA A 55 5.05 -5.35 6.02
N TRP A 56 4.72 -4.53 5.04
CA TRP A 56 5.70 -3.77 4.28
C TRP A 56 6.40 -2.70 5.12
N MET A 57 5.69 -1.95 5.97
CA MET A 57 6.28 -0.97 6.88
C MET A 57 7.24 -1.64 7.88
N THR A 58 6.83 -2.75 8.49
CA THR A 58 7.71 -3.51 9.40
C THR A 58 9.00 -3.97 8.69
N ARG A 59 8.92 -4.39 7.42
CA ARG A 59 10.11 -4.74 6.63
C ARG A 59 11.01 -3.53 6.35
N GLN A 60 10.45 -2.32 6.22
CA GLN A 60 11.23 -1.09 6.07
C GLN A 60 11.98 -0.75 7.37
N GLU A 61 11.33 -0.89 8.52
CA GLU A 61 11.93 -0.58 9.83
C GLU A 61 13.06 -1.52 10.21
N VAL A 62 12.95 -2.82 9.89
CA VAL A 62 14.00 -3.81 10.19
C VAL A 62 15.21 -3.67 9.25
N ALA A 63 15.04 -3.04 8.08
CA ALA A 63 16.10 -2.84 7.10
C ALA A 63 16.85 -1.51 7.25
N ALA A 64 16.44 -0.65 8.20
CA ALA A 64 17.04 0.64 8.51
C ALA A 64 18.01 0.54 9.70
#